data_AF-A0A183FIF1-F1
#
_entry.id   AF-A0A183FIF1-F1
#
_cell.length_a   1.000
_cell.length_b   1.000
_cell.length_c   1.000
_cell.angle_alpha   90.00
_cell.angle_beta   90.00
_cell.angle_gamma   90.00
#
_symmetry.space_group_name_H-M   'P 1'
#
loop_
_entity.id
_entity.type
_entity.pdbx_description
1 polymer ?
#
loop_
_entity_poly.entity_id
_entity_poly.type
_entity_poly.pdbx_seq_one_letter_code
_entity_poly.pdbx_strand_id
1 'polypeptide(L)'
;MSRDLLRSMVLSTRVTSFKYLGSAITSDGSLKLEVDARVSAAWSKWRSLTRVVCDRTIPLHLKSKVYRTVVRPVATYGAECWPVTKEIESRLSVMETKMLRWTAGVTRLDRVRNDTIRQRFDVAPIAEKLYEARLCGTATSFALMTTLSGR
;
A
#
# COMPACT_ATOMS: atom_id res chain seq x y z
N MET A 1 27.52 38.68 -14.88
CA MET A 1 26.29 38.58 -14.06
C MET A 1 25.42 37.35 -14.41
N SER A 2 25.96 36.26 -14.97
CA SER A 2 25.16 35.06 -15.32
C SER A 2 25.78 33.74 -14.84
N ARG A 3 26.80 33.80 -13.97
CA ARG A 3 27.40 32.60 -13.34
C ARG A 3 27.06 32.46 -11.86
N ASP A 4 26.53 33.52 -11.23
CA ASP A 4 26.21 33.52 -9.80
C ASP A 4 24.85 32.88 -9.45
N LEU A 5 23.95 32.73 -10.44
CA LEU A 5 22.66 32.05 -10.25
C LEU A 5 22.74 30.52 -10.34
N LEU A 6 23.79 29.96 -10.94
CA LEU A 6 24.03 28.51 -10.92
C LEU A 6 24.64 28.04 -9.59
N ARG A 7 25.15 28.95 -8.77
CA ARG A 7 25.77 28.63 -7.47
C ARG A 7 24.78 28.68 -6.31
N SER A 8 23.64 29.37 -6.46
CA SER A 8 22.56 29.35 -5.45
C SER A 8 21.68 28.09 -5.51
N MET A 9 21.81 27.28 -6.57
CA MET A 9 21.07 26.01 -6.72
C MET A 9 21.86 24.79 -6.22
N VAL A 10 23.00 25.01 -5.55
CA VAL A 10 23.82 23.96 -4.90
C VAL A 10 24.09 24.32 -3.44
N LEU A 11 23.05 24.72 -2.72
CA LEU A 11 22.97 24.56 -1.27
C LEU A 11 21.84 23.60 -0.94
N SER A 12 21.85 22.41 -1.55
CA SER A 12 21.12 21.29 -1.00
C SER A 12 21.83 20.89 0.28
N THR A 13 21.40 21.47 1.41
CA THR A 13 21.49 20.75 2.68
C THR A 13 21.00 19.32 2.41
N ARG A 14 21.76 18.29 2.79
CA ARG A 14 21.34 16.89 2.60
C ARG A 14 20.06 16.67 3.41
N VAL A 15 18.91 16.83 2.77
CA VAL A 15 17.63 16.46 3.36
C VAL A 15 17.50 14.95 3.19
N THR A 16 17.60 14.21 4.28
CA THR A 16 17.56 12.74 4.29
C THR A 16 16.22 12.16 3.83
N SER A 17 15.14 12.94 3.93
CA SER A 17 13.82 12.58 3.40
C SER A 17 12.98 13.79 3.03
N PHE A 18 12.35 13.76 1.85
CA PHE A 18 11.43 14.79 1.36
C PHE A 18 10.06 14.18 1.04
N LYS A 19 8.97 14.84 1.43
CA LYS A 19 7.61 14.41 1.08
C LYS A 19 7.16 15.10 -0.20
N TYR A 20 6.99 14.34 -1.27
CA TYR A 20 6.46 14.81 -2.55
C TYR A 20 5.18 14.05 -2.89
N LEU A 21 4.06 14.76 -3.13
CA LEU A 21 2.74 14.17 -3.48
C LEU A 21 2.27 13.06 -2.52
N GLY A 22 2.65 13.13 -1.24
CA GLY A 22 2.33 12.11 -0.23
C GLY A 22 3.19 10.84 -0.27
N SER A 23 4.23 10.80 -1.12
CA SER A 23 5.30 9.79 -1.11
C SER A 23 6.57 10.38 -0.47
N ALA A 24 7.28 9.57 0.32
CA ALA A 24 8.53 9.99 0.97
C ALA A 24 9.71 9.56 0.09
N ILE A 25 10.32 10.53 -0.58
CA ILE A 25 11.52 10.32 -1.40
C ILE A 25 12.71 10.56 -0.48
N THR A 26 13.47 9.51 -0.21
CA THR A 26 14.69 9.56 0.60
C THR A 26 15.91 9.58 -0.31
N SER A 27 16.99 10.22 0.13
CA SER A 27 18.27 10.28 -0.61
C SER A 27 18.85 8.90 -0.92
N ASP A 28 18.45 7.90 -0.13
CA ASP A 28 18.94 6.52 -0.17
C ASP A 28 18.00 5.62 -1.00
N GLY A 29 16.87 6.15 -1.49
CA GLY A 29 15.83 5.36 -2.17
C GLY A 29 15.14 4.34 -1.26
N SER A 30 15.12 4.57 0.05
CA SER A 30 14.59 3.67 1.08
C SER A 30 13.07 3.50 0.94
N LEU A 31 12.72 2.51 0.14
CA LEU A 31 11.36 2.02 -0.06
C LEU A 31 10.72 1.48 1.23
N LYS A 32 11.54 1.02 2.19
CA LYS A 32 11.06 0.49 3.47
C LYS A 32 10.26 1.56 4.24
N LEU A 33 10.74 2.81 4.24
CA LEU A 33 10.07 3.91 4.91
C LEU A 33 8.73 4.25 4.26
N GLU A 34 8.65 4.21 2.93
CA GLU A 34 7.38 4.44 2.23
C GLU A 34 6.37 3.32 2.51
N VAL A 35 6.80 2.05 2.44
CA VAL A 35 5.95 0.89 2.75
C VAL A 35 5.47 0.95 4.20
N ASP A 36 6.34 1.35 5.13
CA ASP A 36 5.95 1.54 6.54
C ASP A 36 4.97 2.68 6.74
N ALA A 37 5.13 3.77 6.01
CA ALA A 37 4.16 4.87 6.01
C ALA A 37 2.80 4.39 5.48
N ARG A 38 2.76 3.58 4.42
CA ARG A 38 1.52 3.02 3.86
C ARG A 38 0.87 1.99 4.76
N VAL A 39 1.64 1.11 5.39
CA VAL A 39 1.15 0.18 6.41
C VAL A 39 0.54 0.96 7.58
N SER A 40 1.21 2.01 8.04
CA SER A 40 0.72 2.86 9.12
C SER A 40 -0.55 3.61 8.73
N ALA A 41 -0.63 4.14 7.51
CA ALA A 41 -1.81 4.81 6.98
C ALA A 41 -3.00 3.85 6.87
N ALA A 42 -2.78 2.64 6.35
CA ALA A 42 -3.80 1.59 6.27
C ALA A 42 -4.29 1.19 7.67
N TRP A 43 -3.40 1.05 8.65
CA TRP A 43 -3.78 0.81 10.04
C TRP A 43 -4.61 1.95 10.63
N SER A 44 -4.21 3.19 10.42
CA SER A 44 -4.98 4.35 10.89
C SER A 44 -6.37 4.37 10.26
N LYS A 45 -6.49 4.08 8.95
CA LYS A 45 -7.78 4.01 8.28
C LYS A 45 -8.64 2.85 8.79
N TRP A 46 -8.05 1.66 8.96
CA TRP A 46 -8.73 0.51 9.56
C TRP A 46 -9.23 0.83 10.98
N ARG A 47 -8.41 1.49 11.80
CA ARG A 47 -8.81 1.89 13.17
C ARG A 47 -10.00 2.84 13.18
N SER A 48 -10.10 3.75 12.21
CA SER A 48 -11.27 4.62 12.09
C SER A 48 -12.56 3.85 11.78
N LEU A 49 -12.43 2.66 11.18
CA LEU A 49 -13.54 1.78 10.80
C LEU A 49 -13.81 0.68 11.82
N THR A 50 -13.03 0.59 12.91
CA THR A 50 -13.15 -0.47 13.93
C THR A 50 -14.58 -0.62 14.44
N ARG A 51 -15.33 0.48 14.60
CA ARG A 51 -16.73 0.40 15.07
C ARG A 51 -17.61 -0.43 14.14
N VAL A 52 -17.47 -0.28 12.82
CA VAL A 52 -18.22 -1.04 11.81
C VAL A 52 -17.64 -2.45 11.65
N VAL A 53 -16.32 -2.55 11.69
CA VAL A 53 -15.61 -3.77 11.33
C VAL A 53 -15.61 -4.79 12.48
N CYS A 54 -15.61 -4.33 13.73
CA CYS A 54 -15.68 -5.18 14.92
C CYS A 54 -17.11 -5.42 15.41
N ASP A 55 -18.12 -4.79 14.81
CA ASP A 55 -19.52 -5.02 15.17
C ASP A 55 -19.93 -6.46 14.82
N ARG A 56 -20.53 -7.18 15.77
CA ARG A 56 -21.03 -8.55 15.55
C ARG A 56 -22.31 -8.59 14.71
N THR A 57 -23.07 -7.49 14.71
CA THR A 57 -24.33 -7.39 13.97
C THR A 57 -24.11 -7.28 12.45
N ILE A 58 -22.94 -6.78 12.05
CA ILE A 58 -22.63 -6.56 10.64
C ILE A 58 -22.16 -7.87 10.01
N PRO A 59 -22.78 -8.32 8.91
CA PRO A 59 -22.40 -9.56 8.26
C PRO A 59 -21.00 -9.48 7.64
N LEU A 60 -20.33 -10.62 7.58
CA LEU A 60 -18.93 -10.72 7.17
C LEU A 60 -18.66 -10.16 5.77
N HIS A 61 -19.55 -10.40 4.81
CA HIS A 61 -19.38 -9.93 3.43
C HIS A 61 -19.32 -8.39 3.32
N LEU A 62 -20.05 -7.66 4.18
CA LEU A 62 -19.97 -6.19 4.23
C LEU A 62 -18.62 -5.75 4.78
N LYS A 63 -18.11 -6.43 5.82
CA LYS A 63 -16.77 -6.18 6.35
C LYS A 63 -15.69 -6.42 5.31
N SER A 64 -15.81 -7.50 4.53
CA SER A 64 -14.95 -7.78 3.38
C SER A 64 -14.99 -6.65 2.35
N LYS A 65 -16.19 -6.15 2.02
CA LYS A 65 -16.36 -5.06 1.07
C LYS A 65 -15.71 -3.77 1.56
N VAL A 66 -15.89 -3.43 2.85
CA VAL A 66 -15.22 -2.28 3.48
C VAL A 66 -13.70 -2.41 3.43
N TYR A 67 -13.16 -3.60 3.72
CA TYR A 67 -11.72 -3.85 3.62
C TYR A 67 -11.21 -3.66 2.19
N ARG A 68 -11.86 -4.29 1.20
CA ARG A 68 -11.51 -4.21 -0.23
C ARG A 68 -11.55 -2.79 -0.77
N THR A 69 -12.53 -1.98 -0.35
CA THR A 69 -12.78 -0.64 -0.90
C THR A 69 -12.05 0.49 -0.19
N VAL A 70 -11.76 0.36 1.11
CA VAL A 70 -11.21 1.47 1.90
C VAL A 70 -9.79 1.21 2.38
N VAL A 71 -9.51 0.01 2.88
CA VAL A 71 -8.22 -0.29 3.53
C VAL A 71 -7.20 -0.73 2.49
N ARG A 72 -7.60 -1.60 1.57
CA ARG A 72 -6.71 -2.13 0.53
C ARG A 72 -6.12 -1.04 -0.38
N PRO A 73 -6.89 -0.08 -0.92
CA PRO A 73 -6.33 0.97 -1.78
C PRO A 73 -5.31 1.85 -1.05
N VAL A 74 -5.51 2.11 0.25
CA VAL A 74 -4.56 2.88 1.06
C VAL A 74 -3.23 2.14 1.22
N ALA A 75 -3.28 0.81 1.37
CA ALA A 75 -2.09 -0.03 1.48
C ALA A 75 -1.35 -0.21 0.14
N THR A 76 -2.08 -0.26 -0.98
CA THR A 76 -1.53 -0.45 -2.33
C THR A 76 -1.22 0.85 -3.06
N TYR A 77 -1.56 2.01 -2.48
CA TYR A 77 -1.21 3.30 -3.08
C TYR A 77 0.31 3.38 -3.27
N GLY A 78 0.75 3.79 -4.45
CA GLY A 78 2.18 3.85 -4.82
C GLY A 78 2.82 2.50 -5.19
N ALA A 79 2.09 1.39 -5.15
CA ALA A 79 2.63 0.06 -5.52
C ALA A 79 3.12 -0.01 -6.97
N GLU A 80 2.56 0.83 -7.86
CA GLU A 80 3.02 0.99 -9.25
C GLU A 80 4.50 1.37 -9.36
N CYS A 81 5.04 2.07 -8.35
CA CYS A 81 6.42 2.55 -8.32
C CYS A 81 7.34 1.67 -7.48
N TRP A 82 6.81 0.66 -6.78
CA TRP A 82 7.60 -0.20 -5.91
C TRP A 82 8.27 -1.32 -6.69
N PRO A 83 9.56 -1.64 -6.45
CA PRO A 83 10.12 -2.93 -6.83
C PRO A 83 9.45 -4.03 -6.00
N VAL A 84 8.95 -5.07 -6.66
CA VAL A 84 8.27 -6.18 -6.00
C VAL A 84 9.32 -7.07 -5.34
N THR A 85 9.62 -6.77 -4.07
CA THR A 85 10.51 -7.58 -3.24
C THR A 85 9.69 -8.42 -2.27
N LYS A 86 10.19 -9.62 -1.95
CA LYS A 86 9.55 -10.52 -0.97
C LYS A 86 9.40 -9.89 0.41
N GLU A 87 10.27 -8.94 0.77
CA GLU A 87 10.19 -8.21 2.05
C GLU A 87 8.92 -7.35 2.13
N ILE A 88 8.61 -6.60 1.06
CA ILE A 88 7.42 -5.74 0.98
C ILE A 88 6.16 -6.58 0.96
N GLU A 89 6.16 -7.62 0.14
CA GLU A 89 5.06 -8.57 0.04
C GLU A 89 4.73 -9.18 1.41
N SER A 90 5.75 -9.65 2.13
CA SER A 90 5.62 -10.18 3.48
C SER A 90 5.06 -9.15 4.45
N ARG A 91 5.57 -7.91 4.42
CA ARG A 91 5.14 -6.85 5.34
C ARG A 91 3.67 -6.47 5.16
N LEU A 92 3.21 -6.37 3.91
CA LEU A 92 1.81 -6.11 3.59
C LEU A 92 0.91 -7.33 3.89
N SER A 93 1.39 -8.54 3.62
CA SER A 93 0.68 -9.79 3.94
C SER A 93 0.46 -9.97 5.45
N VAL A 94 1.47 -9.63 6.26
CA VAL A 94 1.37 -9.64 7.73
C VAL A 94 0.34 -8.63 8.22
N MET A 95 0.35 -7.41 7.66
CA MET A 95 -0.65 -6.38 7.97
C MET A 95 -2.07 -6.86 7.64
N GLU A 96 -2.29 -7.33 6.41
CA GLU A 96 -3.59 -7.84 5.95
C GLU A 96 -4.09 -8.97 6.86
N THR A 97 -3.25 -9.97 7.12
CA THR A 97 -3.62 -11.13 7.94
C THR A 97 -3.99 -10.71 9.37
N LYS A 98 -3.27 -9.75 9.95
CA LYS A 98 -3.59 -9.21 11.29
C LYS A 98 -4.93 -8.50 11.31
N MET A 99 -5.19 -7.64 10.32
CA MET A 99 -6.48 -6.94 10.20
C MET A 99 -7.61 -7.94 10.04
N LEU A 100 -7.52 -8.87 9.07
CA LEU A 100 -8.57 -9.86 8.80
C LEU A 100 -8.86 -10.74 10.02
N ARG A 101 -7.82 -11.20 10.73
CA ARG A 101 -8.00 -11.94 12.00
C ARG A 101 -8.80 -11.13 13.02
N TRP A 102 -8.44 -9.87 13.21
CA TRP A 102 -9.10 -9.01 14.17
C TRP A 102 -10.56 -8.76 13.77
N THR A 103 -10.82 -8.53 12.48
CA THR A 103 -12.19 -8.36 11.96
C THR A 103 -13.07 -9.61 12.14
N ALA A 104 -12.46 -10.80 12.10
CA ALA A 104 -13.14 -12.07 12.35
C ALA A 104 -13.25 -12.44 13.84
N GLY A 105 -12.63 -11.67 14.75
CA GLY A 105 -12.54 -12.01 16.16
C GLY A 105 -11.69 -13.25 16.44
N VAL A 106 -10.80 -13.64 15.53
CA VAL A 106 -9.97 -14.84 15.63
C VAL A 106 -8.62 -14.48 16.25
N THR A 107 -8.30 -15.16 17.34
CA THR A 107 -7.03 -15.04 18.05
C THR A 107 -6.02 -16.07 17.54
N ARG A 108 -4.76 -15.98 18.01
CA ARG A 108 -3.75 -17.00 17.71
C ARG A 108 -4.04 -18.35 18.36
N LEU A 109 -4.85 -18.37 19.43
CA LEU A 109 -5.19 -19.58 20.18
C LEU A 109 -6.14 -20.49 19.39
N ASP A 110 -6.95 -19.91 18.51
CA ASP A 110 -7.93 -20.64 17.69
C ASP A 110 -7.27 -21.51 16.60
N ARG A 111 -5.95 -21.41 16.42
CA ARG A 111 -5.13 -22.18 15.44
C ARG A 111 -5.72 -22.22 14.02
N VAL A 112 -6.52 -21.23 13.64
CA VAL A 112 -7.13 -21.13 12.31
C VAL A 112 -6.06 -20.77 11.28
N ARG A 113 -6.01 -21.50 10.16
CA ARG A 113 -5.10 -21.21 9.04
C ARG A 113 -5.42 -19.85 8.40
N ASN A 114 -4.38 -19.15 7.94
CA ASN A 114 -4.52 -17.84 7.29
C ASN A 114 -5.39 -17.93 6.03
N ASP A 115 -5.27 -19.03 5.28
CA ASP A 115 -5.99 -19.22 4.03
C ASP A 115 -7.49 -19.41 4.26
N THR A 116 -7.86 -20.10 5.33
CA THR A 116 -9.27 -20.22 5.75
C THR A 116 -9.87 -18.85 6.09
N ILE A 117 -9.09 -17.97 6.73
CA ILE A 117 -9.53 -16.61 7.02
C ILE A 117 -9.74 -15.85 5.71
N ARG A 118 -8.77 -15.86 4.79
CA ARG A 118 -8.89 -15.20 3.48
C ARG A 118 -10.09 -15.69 2.67
N GLN A 119 -10.32 -17.00 2.66
CA GLN A 119 -11.46 -17.62 1.98
C GLN A 119 -12.79 -17.16 2.58
N ARG A 120 -12.90 -17.05 3.92
CA ARG A 120 -14.10 -16.53 4.58
C ARG A 120 -14.40 -15.08 4.21
N PHE A 121 -13.38 -14.26 4.04
CA PHE A 121 -13.56 -12.87 3.60
C PHE A 121 -13.77 -12.75 2.09
N ASP A 122 -13.57 -13.83 1.31
CA ASP A 122 -13.47 -13.77 -0.15
C ASP A 122 -12.48 -12.68 -0.58
N VAL A 123 -11.26 -12.70 -0.04
CA VAL A 123 -10.25 -11.65 -0.32
C VAL A 123 -9.01 -12.29 -0.93
N ALA A 124 -8.72 -11.94 -2.19
CA ALA A 124 -7.49 -12.33 -2.88
C ALA A 124 -6.27 -11.77 -2.14
N PRO A 125 -5.14 -12.50 -2.04
CA PRO A 125 -3.92 -12.02 -1.39
C PRO A 125 -3.52 -10.61 -1.80
N ILE A 126 -3.08 -9.78 -0.85
CA ILE A 126 -2.58 -8.44 -1.18
C ILE A 126 -1.41 -8.49 -2.16
N ALA A 127 -0.58 -9.53 -2.10
CA ALA A 127 0.52 -9.80 -3.02
C ALA A 127 0.05 -9.77 -4.48
N GLU A 128 -0.99 -10.55 -4.83
CA GLU A 128 -1.56 -10.60 -6.18
C GLU A 128 -2.01 -9.21 -6.64
N LYS A 129 -2.62 -8.42 -5.75
CA LYS A 129 -3.02 -7.05 -6.06
C LYS A 129 -1.86 -6.07 -6.24
N LEU A 130 -0.72 -6.31 -5.59
CA LEU A 130 0.50 -5.54 -5.86
C LEU A 130 1.03 -5.86 -7.26
N TYR A 131 1.05 -7.15 -7.65
CA TYR A 131 1.46 -7.55 -8.99
C TYR A 131 0.52 -6.96 -10.06
N GLU A 132 -0.79 -7.02 -9.87
CA GLU A 132 -1.77 -6.40 -10.78
C GLU A 132 -1.59 -4.88 -10.90
N ALA A 133 -1.41 -4.18 -9.77
CA ALA A 133 -1.18 -2.73 -9.77
C ALA A 133 0.06 -2.36 -10.59
N ARG A 134 1.15 -3.13 -10.46
CA ARG A 134 2.37 -2.91 -11.24
C ARG A 134 2.15 -3.11 -12.74
N LEU A 135 1.50 -4.20 -13.13
CA LEU A 135 1.20 -4.49 -14.54
C LEU A 135 0.34 -3.38 -15.17
N CYS A 136 -0.61 -2.83 -14.41
CA CYS A 136 -1.43 -1.70 -14.85
C CYS A 136 -0.58 -0.44 -15.12
N GLY A 137 0.33 -0.07 -14.22
CA GLY A 137 1.22 1.09 -14.39
C GLY A 137 2.18 0.98 -15.58
N THR A 138 2.64 -0.24 -15.90
CA THR A 138 3.43 -0.50 -17.11
C THR A 138 2.57 -0.43 -18.38
N ALA A 139 1.32 -0.92 -18.34
CA ALA A 139 0.42 -0.90 -19.48
C ALA A 139 -0.04 0.52 -19.82
N THR A 140 -0.31 1.37 -18.82
CA THR A 140 -0.65 2.78 -19.05
C THR A 140 0.52 3.60 -19.54
N SER A 141 1.74 3.39 -19.01
CA SER A 141 2.94 4.06 -19.52
C SER A 141 3.27 3.64 -20.96
N PHE A 142 3.09 2.35 -21.29
CA PHE A 142 3.28 1.84 -22.65
C PHE A 142 2.22 2.36 -23.62
N ALA A 143 0.94 2.39 -23.21
CA ALA A 143 -0.16 2.96 -24.00
C ALA A 143 -0.01 4.47 -24.22
N LEU A 144 0.52 5.22 -23.25
CA LEU A 144 0.82 6.65 -23.40
C LEU A 144 2.00 6.90 -24.35
N MET A 145 3.03 6.05 -24.34
CA MET A 145 4.14 6.17 -25.29
C MET A 145 3.75 5.83 -26.73
N THR A 146 2.92 4.81 -26.94
CA THR A 146 2.44 4.47 -28.29
C THR A 146 1.45 5.50 -28.86
N THR A 147 0.66 6.15 -28.01
CA THR A 147 -0.25 7.24 -28.43
C THR A 147 0.47 8.57 -28.66
N LEU A 148 1.56 8.86 -27.95
CA LEU A 148 2.39 10.06 -28.18
C LEU A 148 3.37 9.90 -29.36
N SER A 149 3.82 8.68 -29.68
CA SER A 149 4.68 8.42 -30.84
C SER A 149 3.91 8.36 -32.17
N GLY A 150 2.57 8.41 -32.14
CA GLY A 150 1.70 8.35 -33.33
C GLY A 150 1.16 9.71 -33.79
N ARG A 151 1.77 10.81 -33.38
CA ARG A 151 1.42 12.18 -33.80
C ARG A 151 2.59 12.88 -34.47
#